data_AF-A0A9Q0UNB6-F1
#
_entry.id   AF-A0A9Q0UNB6-F1
#
_cell.length_a   1.000
_cell.length_b   1.000
_cell.length_c   1.000
_cell.angle_alpha   90.00
_cell.angle_beta   90.00
_cell.angle_gamma   90.00
#
_symmetry.space_group_name_H-M   'P 1'
#
loop_
_entity.id
_entity.type
_entity.pdbx_description
1 polymer ?
#
loop_
_entity_poly.entity_id
_entity_poly.type
_entity_poly.pdbx_seq_one_letter_code
_entity_poly.pdbx_strand_id
1 'polypeptide(L)'
;MASGFYRPDLTLATLLLTPFPIYSSLETEKAVVVTKEKYGSIRRIYVVCDEENDPKQTWMIENNPVDEVMVISDSDHMAMFSKPQELCSCLLDIGDRYL
;
A
#
# COMPACT_ATOMS: atom_id res chain seq x y z
N MET A 1 15.47 -10.04 29.92
CA MET A 1 15.40 -8.58 30.19
C MET A 1 14.55 -7.99 29.08
N ALA A 2 13.34 -7.54 29.41
CA ALA A 2 12.39 -7.02 28.43
C ALA A 2 12.82 -5.61 28.00
N SER A 3 13.37 -5.50 26.80
CA SER A 3 13.52 -4.22 26.11
C SER A 3 12.11 -3.72 25.77
N GLY A 4 11.61 -2.78 26.56
CA GLY A 4 10.33 -2.12 26.28
C GLY A 4 10.35 -1.51 24.89
N PHE A 5 9.39 -1.93 24.07
CA PHE A 5 9.09 -1.45 22.71
C PHE A 5 8.79 0.06 22.74
N TYR A 6 9.80 0.92 22.60
CA TYR A 6 9.55 2.33 22.28
C TYR A 6 9.43 2.45 20.75
N ARG A 7 8.19 2.49 20.26
CA ARG A 7 7.85 2.76 18.87
C ARG A 7 7.29 4.19 18.76
N PRO A 8 8.11 5.19 18.40
CA PRO A 8 7.68 6.59 18.31
C PRO A 8 6.53 6.79 17.31
N ASP A 9 6.56 6.04 16.22
CA ASP A 9 5.54 5.95 15.17
C ASP A 9 4.17 5.55 15.72
N LEU A 10 4.09 4.54 16.59
CA LEU A 10 2.84 4.12 17.22
C LEU A 10 2.27 5.19 18.18
N THR A 11 3.15 5.86 18.91
CA THR A 11 2.76 6.98 19.78
C THR A 11 2.19 8.12 18.95
N LEU A 12 2.87 8.46 17.84
CA LEU A 12 2.42 9.49 16.91
C LEU A 12 1.06 9.14 16.29
N ALA A 13 0.87 7.90 15.87
CA ALA A 13 -0.41 7.42 15.33
C ALA A 13 -1.54 7.59 16.35
N THR A 14 -1.31 7.26 17.62
CA THR A 14 -2.32 7.41 18.68
C THR A 14 -2.71 8.88 18.91
N LEU A 15 -1.78 9.82 18.69
CA LEU A 15 -2.03 11.25 18.88
C LEU A 15 -2.68 11.92 17.67
N LEU A 16 -2.40 11.45 16.46
CA LEU A 16 -2.79 12.12 15.21
C LEU A 16 -3.94 11.44 14.48
N LEU A 17 -4.20 10.15 14.70
CA LEU A 17 -5.28 9.45 14.00
C LEU A 17 -6.64 9.98 14.48
N THR A 18 -7.46 10.37 13.51
CA THR A 18 -8.86 10.76 13.73
C THR A 18 -9.78 9.70 13.14
N PRO A 19 -10.96 9.45 13.73
CA PRO A 19 -11.95 8.54 13.14
C PRO A 19 -12.27 8.93 11.69
N PHE A 20 -12.14 7.98 10.78
CA PHE A 20 -12.52 8.14 9.38
C PHE A 20 -13.57 7.07 9.03
N PRO A 21 -14.81 7.46 8.72
CA PRO A 21 -15.84 6.50 8.34
C PRO A 21 -15.52 5.93 6.95
N ILE A 22 -15.24 4.64 6.88
CA ILE A 22 -15.15 3.92 5.61
C ILE A 22 -16.59 3.54 5.22
N TYR A 23 -17.17 4.30 4.29
CA TYR A 23 -18.54 4.08 3.82
C TYR A 23 -18.52 3.30 2.51
N SER A 24 -19.14 2.12 2.50
CA SER A 24 -19.42 1.35 1.29
C SER A 24 -20.94 1.21 1.13
N SER A 25 -21.55 2.09 0.34
CA SER A 25 -22.91 1.89 -0.18
C SER A 25 -22.89 1.42 -1.62
N LEU A 26 -24.02 0.87 -2.07
CA LEU A 26 -24.23 0.50 -3.46
C LEU A 26 -24.03 1.70 -4.42
N GLU A 27 -24.30 2.94 -3.97
CA GLU A 27 -24.01 4.13 -4.78
C GLU A 27 -22.50 4.40 -4.87
N THR A 28 -21.75 4.22 -3.78
CA THR A 28 -20.29 4.34 -3.81
C THR A 28 -19.65 3.27 -4.70
N GLU A 29 -20.15 2.03 -4.67
CA GLU A 29 -19.64 0.96 -5.53
C GLU A 29 -19.89 1.25 -7.02
N LYS A 30 -21.08 1.74 -7.36
CA LYS A 30 -21.41 2.16 -8.74
C LYS A 30 -20.54 3.32 -9.21
N ALA A 31 -20.23 4.27 -8.33
CA ALA A 31 -19.37 5.41 -8.64
C ALA A 31 -17.89 5.01 -8.87
N VAL A 32 -17.46 3.85 -8.36
CA VAL A 32 -16.08 3.37 -8.42
C VAL A 32 -15.86 2.35 -9.55
N VAL A 33 -16.90 2.04 -10.35
CA VAL A 33 -16.75 1.16 -11.52
C VAL A 33 -15.81 1.81 -12.56
N VAL A 34 -14.71 1.11 -12.87
CA VAL A 34 -13.69 1.54 -13.82
C VAL A 34 -13.76 0.76 -15.14
N THR A 35 -13.23 1.33 -16.23
CA THR A 35 -13.20 0.68 -17.55
C THR A 35 -11.78 0.37 -18.02
N LYS A 36 -11.65 -0.59 -18.92
CA LYS A 36 -10.34 -1.00 -19.48
C LYS A 36 -9.73 0.10 -20.34
N GLU A 37 -10.53 0.87 -21.06
CA GLU A 37 -10.08 1.92 -21.98
C GLU A 37 -9.47 3.11 -21.22
N LYS A 38 -9.93 3.37 -19.99
CA LYS A 38 -9.45 4.49 -19.15
C LYS A 38 -8.52 4.03 -18.04
N TYR A 39 -9.04 3.29 -17.07
CA TYR A 39 -8.23 2.84 -15.93
C TYR A 39 -7.24 1.74 -16.34
N GLY A 40 -7.72 0.79 -17.15
CA GLY A 40 -6.89 -0.31 -17.63
C GLY A 40 -5.85 0.06 -18.68
N SER A 41 -5.84 1.30 -19.19
CA SER A 41 -4.82 1.78 -20.13
C SER A 41 -3.61 2.41 -19.42
N ILE A 42 -3.71 2.65 -18.11
CA ILE A 42 -2.62 3.17 -17.29
C ILE A 42 -1.81 1.99 -16.76
N ARG A 43 -0.48 2.11 -16.79
CA ARG A 43 0.43 1.14 -16.17
C ARG A 43 0.23 1.14 -14.65
N ARG A 44 0.08 -0.05 -14.07
CA ARG A 44 -0.13 -0.24 -12.64
C ARG A 44 0.99 -1.09 -12.06
N ILE A 45 1.53 -0.61 -10.94
CA ILE A 45 2.58 -1.29 -10.20
C ILE A 45 2.07 -1.49 -8.78
N TYR A 46 2.17 -2.70 -8.27
CA TYR A 46 1.80 -3.03 -6.90
C TYR A 46 3.06 -3.19 -6.05
N VAL A 47 3.16 -2.45 -4.94
CA VAL A 47 4.27 -2.56 -3.99
C VAL A 47 3.80 -3.36 -2.77
N VAL A 48 4.34 -4.57 -2.61
CA VAL A 48 3.99 -5.50 -1.53
C VAL A 48 4.80 -5.17 -0.27
N CYS A 49 4.10 -5.14 0.86
CA CYS A 49 4.72 -5.09 2.19
C CYS A 49 4.75 -6.52 2.77
N ASP A 50 5.95 -7.06 2.99
CA ASP A 50 6.14 -8.51 3.17
C ASP A 50 6.04 -9.01 4.62
N GLU A 51 6.17 -8.14 5.63
CA GLU A 51 6.27 -8.58 7.03
C GLU A 51 4.98 -9.24 7.54
N GLU A 52 3.81 -8.74 7.12
CA GLU A 52 2.52 -9.20 7.64
C GLU A 52 1.86 -10.28 6.79
N ASN A 53 2.48 -10.66 5.65
CA ASN A 53 1.97 -11.66 4.71
C ASN A 53 0.44 -11.58 4.49
N ASP A 54 -0.06 -10.34 4.31
CA ASP A 54 -1.50 -10.10 4.26
C ASP A 54 -2.10 -10.78 3.01
N PRO A 55 -2.96 -11.80 3.20
CA PRO A 55 -3.53 -12.57 2.09
C PRO A 55 -4.35 -11.70 1.12
N LYS A 56 -4.78 -10.51 1.56
CA LYS A 56 -5.47 -9.55 0.68
C LYS A 56 -4.56 -9.02 -0.42
N GLN A 57 -3.26 -8.86 -0.18
CA GLN A 57 -2.33 -8.38 -1.20
C GLN A 57 -2.26 -9.38 -2.36
N THR A 58 -2.05 -10.66 -2.04
CA THR A 58 -2.05 -11.75 -3.02
C THR A 58 -3.40 -11.85 -3.73
N TRP A 59 -4.51 -11.82 -2.99
CA TRP A 59 -5.84 -11.87 -3.60
C TRP A 59 -6.09 -10.70 -4.56
N MET A 60 -5.68 -9.48 -4.23
CA MET A 60 -5.83 -8.31 -5.10
C MET A 60 -5.00 -8.45 -6.39
N ILE A 61 -3.76 -8.92 -6.28
CA ILE A 61 -2.87 -9.13 -7.44
C ILE A 61 -3.45 -10.22 -8.36
N GLU A 62 -3.98 -11.30 -7.80
CA GLU A 62 -4.57 -12.40 -8.58
C GLU A 62 -5.87 -12.00 -9.29
N ASN A 63 -6.74 -11.23 -8.62
CA ASN A 63 -8.06 -10.89 -9.15
C ASN A 63 -8.07 -9.63 -10.01
N ASN A 64 -7.07 -8.76 -9.86
CA ASN A 64 -6.92 -7.53 -10.63
C ASN A 64 -5.45 -7.36 -11.05
N PRO A 65 -4.97 -8.17 -12.01
CA PRO A 65 -3.55 -8.25 -12.34
C PRO A 65 -2.98 -6.90 -12.75
N VAL A 66 -1.78 -6.61 -12.26
CA VAL A 66 -1.01 -5.39 -12.50
C VAL A 66 0.16 -5.68 -13.47
N ASP A 67 0.78 -4.63 -13.99
CA ASP A 67 1.89 -4.78 -14.96
C ASP A 67 3.19 -5.21 -14.29
N GLU A 68 3.42 -4.80 -13.04
CA GLU A 68 4.63 -5.10 -12.30
C GLU A 68 4.31 -5.21 -10.79
N VAL A 69 5.00 -6.12 -10.10
CA VAL A 69 4.92 -6.25 -8.64
C VAL A 69 6.33 -6.05 -8.09
N MET A 70 6.46 -5.13 -7.13
CA MET A 70 7.68 -4.90 -6.37
C MET A 70 7.44 -5.29 -4.92
N VAL A 71 8.48 -5.70 -4.20
CA VAL A 71 8.38 -6.14 -2.80
C VAL A 71 9.36 -5.35 -1.96
N ILE A 72 8.90 -4.80 -0.85
CA ILE A 72 9.76 -4.23 0.19
C ILE A 72 9.83 -5.27 1.31
N SER A 73 10.97 -5.95 1.40
CA SER A 73 11.20 -6.98 2.41
C SER A 73 11.24 -6.39 3.81
N ASP A 74 10.68 -7.13 4.78
CA ASP A 74 10.60 -6.75 6.19
C ASP A 74 9.91 -5.38 6.43
N SER A 75 9.00 -4.96 5.55
CA SER A 75 8.14 -3.80 5.81
C SER A 75 6.79 -4.24 6.36
N ASP A 76 6.36 -3.59 7.44
CA ASP A 76 4.98 -3.63 7.92
C ASP A 76 4.02 -2.90 6.97
N HIS A 77 2.72 -2.93 7.28
CA HIS A 77 1.66 -2.21 6.56
C HIS A 77 1.95 -0.72 6.35
N MET A 78 2.82 -0.14 7.18
CA MET A 78 3.20 1.27 7.13
C MET A 78 4.63 1.41 6.61
N ALA A 79 4.91 0.90 5.40
CA ALA A 79 6.23 0.96 4.77
C ALA A 79 6.87 2.36 4.78
N MET A 80 6.08 3.44 4.77
CA MET A 80 6.59 4.81 4.89
C MET A 80 7.20 5.15 6.26
N PHE A 81 6.91 4.36 7.29
CA PHE A 81 7.47 4.49 8.64
C PHE A 81 8.49 3.39 8.94
N SER A 82 8.22 2.14 8.55
CA SER A 82 9.12 1.01 8.80
C SER A 82 10.32 0.95 7.84
N LYS A 83 10.11 1.27 6.56
CA LYS A 83 11.10 1.17 5.47
C LYS A 83 11.10 2.40 4.53
N PRO A 84 11.25 3.63 5.06
CA PRO A 84 11.09 4.85 4.27
C PRO A 84 12.11 4.99 3.14
N GLN A 85 13.36 4.57 3.33
CA GLN A 85 14.39 4.69 2.29
C GLN A 85 14.15 3.70 1.15
N GLU A 86 13.73 2.48 1.46
CA GLU A 86 13.42 1.44 0.48
C GLU A 86 12.18 1.81 -0.31
N LEU A 87 11.14 2.35 0.35
CA LEU A 87 9.97 2.89 -0.34
C LEU A 87 10.36 4.06 -1.25
N CYS A 88 11.20 4.98 -0.78
CA CYS A 88 11.68 6.09 -1.60
C CYS A 88 12.45 5.60 -2.83
N SER A 89 13.38 4.66 -2.64
CA SER A 89 14.16 4.07 -3.74
C SER A 89 13.25 3.37 -4.74
N CYS A 90 12.28 2.58 -4.26
CA CYS A 90 11.27 1.94 -5.10
C CYS A 90 10.48 2.96 -5.95
N LEU A 91 10.07 4.09 -5.36
CA LEU A 91 9.35 5.14 -6.08
C LEU A 91 10.23 5.89 -7.09
N LEU A 92 11.50 6.13 -6.75
CA LEU A 92 12.47 6.72 -7.68
C LEU A 92 12.72 5.80 -8.87
N ASP A 93 12.93 4.50 -8.64
CA ASP A 93 13.09 3.50 -9.70
C ASP A 93 11.87 3.45 -10.62
N ILE A 94 10.66 3.54 -10.07
CA ILE A 94 9.42 3.63 -10.87
C ILE A 94 9.42 4.90 -11.72
N GLY A 95 9.78 6.04 -11.13
CA GLY A 95 9.90 7.31 -11.83
C GLY A 95 10.88 7.22 -13.00
N ASP A 96 12.10 6.75 -12.74
CA ASP A 96 13.15 6.64 -13.75
C ASP A 96 12.79 5.68 -14.89
N ARG A 97 11.95 4.67 -14.65
CA ARG A 97 11.52 3.71 -15.68
C ARG A 97 10.34 4.18 -16.53
N TYR A 98 9.46 5.01 -15.99
CA TYR A 98 8.12 5.22 -16.58
C TYR A 98 7.65 6.68 -16.66
N LEU A 99 8.38 7.64 -16.10
CA LEU A 99 8.14 9.09 -16.23
C LEU A 99 9.20 9.75 -17.11
#